data_AF-A0A956SIB7-F1
#
_entry.id   AF-A0A956SIB7-F1
#
_cell.length_a   1.000
_cell.length_b   1.000
_cell.length_c   1.000
_cell.angle_alpha   90.00
_cell.angle_beta   90.00
_cell.angle_gamma   90.00
#
_symmetry.space_group_name_H-M   'P 1'
#
loop_
_entity.id
_entity.type
_entity.pdbx_description
1 polymer ?
#
loop_
_entity_poly.entity_id
_entity_poly.type
_entity_poly.pdbx_seq_one_letter_code
_entity_poly.pdbx_strand_id
1 'polypeptide(L)'
;DGEVDVIAKSLYKAIFTGYDSSNVTGLVIAGYGKEEIFPSIRQVELYGIFSQRLIWKVINESEINHNKTCHIIPFAQSEMVETIMNGIDPNLNIFIAEQLSSVLDKNGLGEETEKIFENISSIQQKYYINPIIDLIGMQPLNEMASTAKTFIELTSFKRKIVNTLETVGGPVDVLAISKGEGPIWIDRKYYFDIDKNLDYRMRKES
;
A
#
# COMPACT_ATOMS: atom_id res chain seq x y z
N ASP A 1 34.98 15.44 20.16
CA ASP A 1 33.87 14.51 19.84
C ASP A 1 32.50 15.18 19.73
N GLY A 2 32.05 16.00 20.68
CA GLY A 2 30.73 16.66 20.61
C GLY A 2 30.53 17.67 19.47
N GLU A 3 31.54 18.50 19.16
CA GLU A 3 31.43 19.50 18.07
C GLU A 3 31.29 18.87 16.68
N VAL A 4 32.02 17.77 16.43
CA VAL A 4 31.98 17.06 15.15
C VAL A 4 30.59 16.43 14.94
N ASP A 5 29.98 15.90 16.00
CA ASP A 5 28.62 15.35 15.94
C ASP A 5 27.57 16.44 15.67
N VAL A 6 27.70 17.61 16.29
CA VAL A 6 26.81 18.76 16.02
C VAL A 6 26.95 19.24 14.57
N ILE A 7 28.17 19.38 14.06
CA ILE A 7 28.42 19.78 12.67
C ILE A 7 27.85 18.73 11.70
N ALA A 8 28.07 17.44 11.96
CA ALA A 8 27.55 16.35 11.13
C ALA A 8 26.01 16.33 11.11
N LYS A 9 25.36 16.50 12.27
CA LYS A 9 23.88 16.58 12.37
C LYS A 9 23.33 17.81 11.67
N SER A 10 23.98 18.96 11.82
CA SER A 10 23.59 20.21 11.14
C SER A 10 23.72 20.09 9.62
N LEU A 11 24.81 19.52 9.12
CA LEU A 11 24.99 19.21 7.70
C LEU A 11 23.93 18.24 7.19
N TYR A 12 23.69 17.13 7.91
CA TYR A 12 22.66 16.16 7.56
C TYR A 12 21.27 16.81 7.44
N LYS A 13 20.91 17.67 8.39
CA LYS A 13 19.63 18.37 8.39
C LYS A 13 19.55 19.39 7.24
N ALA A 14 20.64 20.13 6.97
CA ALA A 14 20.71 21.08 5.87
C ALA A 14 20.57 20.41 4.49
N ILE A 15 21.17 19.23 4.32
CA ILE A 15 21.03 18.41 3.12
C ILE A 15 19.56 18.00 2.94
N PHE A 16 18.90 17.51 3.99
CA PHE A 16 17.51 17.09 3.91
C PHE A 16 16.55 18.26 3.58
N THR A 17 16.85 19.47 4.02
CA THR A 17 16.07 20.67 3.67
C THR A 17 16.35 21.21 2.27
N GLY A 18 17.55 20.96 1.72
CA GLY A 18 17.96 21.46 0.40
C GLY A 18 17.81 20.44 -0.74
N TYR A 19 17.48 19.19 -0.43
CA TYR A 19 17.31 18.14 -1.43
C TYR A 19 15.92 18.23 -2.05
N ASP A 20 15.87 18.14 -3.38
CA ASP A 20 14.62 18.14 -4.13
C ASP A 20 13.79 16.91 -3.78
N SER A 21 12.69 17.11 -3.06
CA SER A 21 11.76 16.05 -2.67
C SER A 21 10.88 15.56 -3.82
N SER A 22 11.04 16.10 -5.04
CA SER A 22 10.23 15.72 -6.20
C SER A 22 10.68 14.42 -6.85
N ASN A 23 11.95 14.01 -6.68
CA ASN A 23 12.50 12.78 -7.25
C ASN A 23 12.93 11.80 -6.15
N VAL A 24 12.01 10.91 -5.80
CA VAL A 24 12.18 9.93 -4.73
C VAL A 24 12.00 8.52 -5.28
N THR A 25 12.82 7.59 -4.79
CA THR A 25 12.59 6.16 -4.99
C THR A 25 11.96 5.56 -3.74
N GLY A 26 10.77 4.96 -3.88
CA GLY A 26 10.13 4.19 -2.83
C GLY A 26 10.70 2.78 -2.74
N LEU A 27 11.04 2.33 -1.54
CA LEU A 27 11.45 0.97 -1.21
C LEU A 27 10.50 0.40 -0.15
N VAL A 28 9.96 -0.78 -0.40
CA VAL A 28 9.12 -1.50 0.56
C VAL A 28 9.84 -2.77 0.98
N ILE A 29 9.96 -2.96 2.29
CA ILE A 29 10.50 -4.16 2.91
C ILE A 29 9.38 -4.80 3.70
N ALA A 30 8.97 -6.02 3.33
CA ALA A 30 7.90 -6.77 3.98
C ALA A 30 8.36 -8.20 4.29
N GLY A 31 7.95 -8.74 5.43
CA GLY A 31 8.28 -10.10 5.82
C GLY A 31 8.35 -10.28 7.33
N TYR A 32 9.23 -11.16 7.79
CA TYR A 32 9.46 -11.45 9.20
C TYR A 32 10.91 -11.15 9.54
N GLY A 33 11.15 -10.25 10.48
CA GLY A 33 12.45 -10.05 11.09
C GLY A 33 12.90 -11.29 11.88
N LYS A 34 14.22 -11.41 12.10
CA LYS A 34 14.81 -12.57 12.78
C LYS A 34 14.19 -12.85 14.16
N GLU A 35 13.91 -11.77 14.90
CA GLU A 35 13.32 -11.82 16.25
C GLU A 35 11.81 -11.54 16.23
N GLU A 36 11.22 -11.29 15.06
CA GLU A 36 9.79 -10.95 14.93
C GLU A 36 8.93 -12.21 14.87
N ILE A 37 7.86 -12.23 15.66
CA ILE A 37 6.87 -13.32 15.66
C ILE A 37 5.85 -13.13 14.53
N PHE A 38 5.45 -11.89 14.29
CA PHE A 38 4.44 -11.48 13.32
C PHE A 38 5.08 -10.76 12.13
N PRO A 39 4.38 -10.70 10.98
CA PRO A 39 4.91 -9.98 9.82
C PRO A 39 4.92 -8.47 10.07
N SER A 40 5.91 -7.82 9.49
CA SER A 40 6.09 -6.37 9.52
C SER A 40 6.35 -5.84 8.11
N ILE A 41 6.09 -4.55 7.94
CA ILE A 41 6.38 -3.82 6.72
C ILE A 41 6.95 -2.45 7.04
N ARG A 42 7.97 -2.06 6.28
CA ARG A 42 8.62 -0.76 6.34
C ARG A 42 8.68 -0.16 4.95
N GLN A 43 8.17 1.05 4.81
CA GLN A 43 8.26 1.84 3.59
C GLN A 43 9.31 2.93 3.80
N VAL A 44 10.27 2.96 2.89
CA VAL A 44 11.41 3.86 2.92
C VAL A 44 11.43 4.68 1.65
N GLU A 45 11.65 5.98 1.79
CA GLU A 45 11.94 6.87 0.68
C GLU A 45 13.44 7.09 0.59
N LEU A 46 13.99 6.92 -0.61
CA LEU A 46 15.38 7.17 -0.94
C LEU A 46 15.46 8.46 -1.76
N TYR A 47 16.23 9.42 -1.27
CA TYR A 47 16.36 10.73 -1.90
C TYR A 47 17.65 10.81 -2.74
N GLY A 48 18.69 10.05 -2.40
CA GLY A 48 19.92 9.99 -3.20
C GLY A 48 21.15 9.79 -2.33
N ILE A 49 22.33 10.10 -2.87
CA ILE A 49 23.60 9.90 -2.17
C ILE A 49 24.29 11.26 -1.97
N PHE A 50 24.69 11.55 -0.74
CA PHE A 50 25.53 12.71 -0.42
C PHE A 50 26.74 12.25 0.39
N SER A 51 27.94 12.65 -0.04
CA SER A 51 29.21 12.30 0.62
C SER A 51 29.31 10.79 0.95
N GLN A 52 29.01 9.95 -0.05
CA GLN A 52 29.02 8.48 0.06
C GLN A 52 28.01 7.89 1.06
N ARG A 53 27.03 8.68 1.52
CA ARG A 53 25.94 8.22 2.38
C ARG A 53 24.60 8.35 1.66
N LEU A 54 23.83 7.26 1.69
CA LEU A 54 22.45 7.25 1.21
C LEU A 54 21.58 8.12 2.14
N ILE A 55 20.81 9.02 1.57
CA ILE A 55 19.80 9.82 2.26
C ILE A 55 18.47 9.10 2.11
N TRP A 56 17.87 8.74 3.23
CA TRP A 56 16.62 8.00 3.27
C TRP A 56 15.78 8.34 4.49
N LYS A 57 14.49 8.01 4.43
CA LYS A 57 13.54 8.19 5.53
C LYS A 57 12.52 7.06 5.56
N VAL A 58 12.21 6.54 6.75
CA VAL A 58 11.01 5.70 6.94
C VAL A 58 9.79 6.60 6.87
N ILE A 59 8.92 6.36 5.91
CA ILE A 59 7.68 7.13 5.73
C ILE A 59 6.45 6.41 6.27
N ASN A 60 6.50 5.08 6.34
CA ASN A 60 5.42 4.30 6.90
C ASN A 60 5.98 3.01 7.52
N GLU A 61 5.37 2.59 8.61
CA GLU A 61 5.65 1.32 9.25
C GLU A 61 4.35 0.70 9.76
N SER A 62 4.23 -0.62 9.58
CA SER A 62 3.13 -1.36 10.17
C SER A 62 3.60 -2.74 10.60
N GLU A 63 3.09 -3.17 11.74
CA GLU A 63 3.34 -4.48 12.31
C GLU A 63 1.99 -5.13 12.63
N ILE A 64 1.89 -6.42 12.33
CA ILE A 64 0.79 -7.25 12.80
C ILE A 64 1.08 -7.64 14.24
N ASN A 65 0.05 -7.66 15.07
CA ASN A 65 0.15 -8.08 16.46
C ASN A 65 -1.19 -8.68 16.92
N HIS A 66 -1.30 -9.03 18.20
CA HIS A 66 -2.51 -9.66 18.74
C HIS A 66 -3.78 -8.80 18.60
N ASN A 67 -3.65 -7.47 18.57
CA ASN A 67 -4.78 -6.55 18.45
C ASN A 67 -5.01 -6.08 17.01
N LYS A 68 -4.00 -6.19 16.14
CA LYS A 68 -4.04 -5.81 14.72
C LYS A 68 -3.65 -7.01 13.88
N THR A 69 -4.65 -7.81 13.51
CA THR A 69 -4.48 -9.11 12.85
C THR A 69 -4.30 -9.01 11.34
N CYS A 70 -4.78 -7.93 10.72
CA CYS A 70 -4.68 -7.71 9.29
C CYS A 70 -4.44 -6.22 8.97
N HIS A 71 -3.74 -5.98 7.88
CA HIS A 71 -3.58 -4.64 7.31
C HIS A 71 -3.43 -4.76 5.80
N ILE A 72 -4.07 -3.86 5.06
CA ILE A 72 -4.04 -3.81 3.60
C ILE A 72 -3.40 -2.48 3.23
N ILE A 73 -2.23 -2.53 2.58
CA ILE A 73 -1.46 -1.34 2.24
C ILE A 73 -1.25 -1.30 0.73
N PRO A 74 -2.01 -0.47 0.00
CA PRO A 74 -1.78 -0.26 -1.42
C PRO A 74 -0.58 0.68 -1.63
N PHE A 75 0.43 0.24 -2.40
CA PHE A 75 1.60 1.06 -2.78
C PHE A 75 1.50 1.67 -4.18
N ALA A 76 0.62 1.11 -5.01
CA ALA A 76 0.23 1.64 -6.30
C ALA A 76 -1.27 1.91 -6.27
N GLN A 77 -1.73 2.79 -7.16
CA GLN A 77 -3.14 3.03 -7.53
C GLN A 77 -4.17 2.50 -6.53
N SER A 78 -4.35 3.24 -5.44
CA SER A 78 -5.12 2.81 -4.28
C SER A 78 -6.62 3.03 -4.43
N GLU A 79 -7.08 3.78 -5.44
CA GLU A 79 -8.48 4.21 -5.56
C GLU A 79 -9.48 3.06 -5.40
N MET A 80 -9.29 1.94 -6.10
CA MET A 80 -10.23 0.80 -6.00
C MET A 80 -10.14 0.04 -4.69
N VAL A 81 -8.94 -0.07 -4.13
CA VAL A 81 -8.77 -0.65 -2.79
C VAL A 81 -9.52 0.22 -1.78
N GLU A 82 -9.31 1.54 -1.82
CA GLU A 82 -9.98 2.50 -0.94
C GLU A 82 -11.49 2.49 -1.13
N THR A 83 -12.00 2.48 -2.36
CA THR A 83 -13.44 2.42 -2.62
C THR A 83 -14.07 1.17 -2.03
N ILE A 84 -13.43 0.01 -2.17
CA ILE A 84 -13.95 -1.25 -1.62
C ILE A 84 -13.90 -1.23 -0.09
N MET A 85 -12.78 -0.79 0.49
CA MET A 85 -12.59 -0.75 1.93
C MET A 85 -13.51 0.26 2.62
N ASN A 86 -13.64 1.46 2.06
CA ASN A 86 -14.39 2.57 2.66
C ASN A 86 -15.87 2.58 2.22
N GLY A 87 -16.24 1.81 1.20
CA GLY A 87 -17.58 1.76 0.62
C GLY A 87 -17.96 2.95 -0.27
N ILE A 88 -17.05 3.90 -0.50
CA ILE A 88 -17.29 5.12 -1.28
C ILE A 88 -16.05 5.51 -2.09
N ASP A 89 -16.25 6.00 -3.32
CA ASP A 89 -15.15 6.51 -4.15
C ASP A 89 -14.48 7.72 -3.46
N PRO A 90 -13.14 7.77 -3.35
CA PRO A 90 -12.43 8.84 -2.64
C PRO A 90 -12.78 10.24 -3.16
N ASN A 91 -12.92 10.41 -4.48
CA ASN A 91 -13.25 11.72 -5.07
C ASN A 91 -14.68 12.13 -4.72
N LEU A 92 -15.61 11.18 -4.74
CA LEU A 92 -16.99 11.42 -4.32
C LEU A 92 -17.05 11.78 -2.82
N ASN A 93 -16.26 11.11 -1.99
CA ASN A 93 -16.19 11.37 -0.56
C ASN A 93 -15.67 12.79 -0.27
N ILE A 94 -14.59 13.20 -0.95
CA ILE A 94 -14.05 14.57 -0.86
C ILE A 94 -15.10 15.58 -1.30
N PHE A 95 -15.76 15.36 -2.44
CA PHE A 95 -16.80 16.28 -2.91
C PHE A 95 -17.96 16.43 -1.92
N ILE A 96 -18.46 15.33 -1.36
CA ILE A 96 -19.50 15.36 -0.32
C ILE A 96 -19.03 16.13 0.91
N ALA A 97 -17.79 15.89 1.36
CA ALA A 97 -17.20 16.58 2.50
C ALA A 97 -17.09 18.10 2.27
N GLU A 98 -16.65 18.53 1.09
CA GLU A 98 -16.55 19.94 0.72
C GLU A 98 -17.92 20.62 0.67
N GLN A 99 -18.92 19.96 0.05
CA GLN A 99 -20.27 20.51 -0.01
C GLN A 99 -20.90 20.61 1.39
N LEU A 100 -20.72 19.60 2.23
CA LEU A 100 -21.22 19.60 3.60
C LEU A 100 -20.58 20.71 4.42
N SER A 101 -19.26 20.85 4.36
CA SER A 101 -18.52 21.90 5.08
C SER A 101 -19.00 23.30 4.64
N SER A 102 -19.12 23.53 3.34
CA SER A 102 -19.63 24.81 2.80
C SER A 102 -21.05 25.13 3.28
N VAL A 103 -21.94 24.15 3.42
CA VAL A 103 -23.29 24.36 3.94
C VAL A 103 -23.25 24.67 5.44
N LEU A 104 -22.47 23.94 6.23
CA LEU A 104 -22.38 24.15 7.68
C LEU A 104 -21.75 25.51 8.01
N ASP A 105 -20.69 25.90 7.32
CA ASP A 105 -20.03 27.19 7.49
C ASP A 105 -20.96 28.35 7.19
N LYS A 106 -21.75 28.28 6.11
CA LYS A 106 -22.74 29.30 5.75
C LYS A 106 -23.85 29.46 6.79
N ASN A 107 -24.11 28.43 7.59
CA ASN A 107 -25.12 28.46 8.66
C ASN A 107 -24.50 28.72 10.04
N GLY A 108 -23.20 29.00 10.13
CA GLY A 108 -22.50 29.25 11.40
C GLY A 108 -22.34 28.00 12.27
N LEU A 109 -22.36 26.80 11.68
CA LEU A 109 -22.29 25.50 12.36
C LEU A 109 -20.93 24.81 12.22
N GLY A 110 -19.84 25.58 12.06
CA GLY A 110 -18.49 25.05 11.81
C GLY A 110 -18.02 24.02 12.86
N GLU A 111 -18.35 24.22 14.13
CA GLU A 111 -17.98 23.31 15.24
C GLU A 111 -18.68 21.93 15.16
N GLU A 112 -19.86 21.84 14.53
CA GLU A 112 -20.58 20.57 14.36
C GLU A 112 -20.00 19.74 13.19
N THR A 113 -19.23 20.36 12.31
CA THR A 113 -18.60 19.71 11.15
C THR A 113 -17.67 18.58 11.56
N GLU A 114 -16.80 18.82 12.55
CA GLU A 114 -15.85 17.82 13.04
C GLU A 114 -16.57 16.61 13.62
N LYS A 115 -17.60 16.82 14.46
CA LYS A 115 -18.42 15.73 15.02
C LYS A 115 -19.13 14.92 13.96
N ILE A 116 -19.63 15.56 12.90
CA ILE A 116 -20.29 14.83 11.80
C ILE A 116 -19.27 13.96 11.06
N PHE A 117 -18.08 14.47 10.77
CA PHE A 117 -17.02 13.69 10.13
C PHE A 117 -16.54 12.53 11.01
N GLU A 118 -16.39 12.74 12.32
CA GLU A 118 -16.09 11.66 13.27
C GLU A 118 -17.17 10.58 13.27
N ASN A 119 -18.45 10.97 13.27
CA ASN A 119 -19.57 10.04 13.22
C ASN A 119 -19.57 9.24 11.91
N ILE A 120 -19.39 9.90 10.76
CA ILE A 120 -19.29 9.22 9.45
C ILE A 120 -18.12 8.24 9.46
N SER A 121 -16.94 8.67 9.93
CA SER A 121 -15.76 7.83 10.02
C SER A 121 -15.99 6.61 10.92
N SER A 122 -16.66 6.79 12.07
CA SER A 122 -17.00 5.69 12.98
C SER A 122 -17.93 4.66 12.34
N ILE A 123 -18.91 5.11 11.54
CA ILE A 123 -19.83 4.24 10.79
C ILE A 123 -19.08 3.52 9.68
N GLN A 124 -18.20 4.22 8.93
CA GLN A 124 -17.37 3.61 7.90
C GLN A 124 -16.48 2.51 8.50
N GLN A 125 -15.81 2.79 9.61
CA GLN A 125 -14.98 1.81 10.32
C GLN A 125 -15.79 0.59 10.75
N LYS A 126 -16.93 0.81 11.40
CA LYS A 126 -17.74 -0.27 11.98
C LYS A 126 -18.41 -1.16 10.94
N TYR A 127 -18.93 -0.58 9.86
CA TYR A 127 -19.80 -1.31 8.92
C TYR A 127 -19.14 -1.67 7.59
N TYR A 128 -18.02 -1.05 7.23
CA TYR A 128 -17.34 -1.28 5.95
C TYR A 128 -15.91 -1.79 6.15
N ILE A 129 -15.07 -1.06 6.89
CA ILE A 129 -13.63 -1.36 6.99
C ILE A 129 -13.37 -2.59 7.88
N ASN A 130 -13.82 -2.57 9.15
CA ASN A 130 -13.54 -3.64 10.09
C ASN A 130 -14.06 -5.00 9.62
N PRO A 131 -15.29 -5.14 9.10
CA PRO A 131 -15.77 -6.42 8.58
C PRO A 131 -14.87 -6.99 7.47
N ILE A 132 -14.33 -6.16 6.57
CA ILE A 132 -13.43 -6.61 5.50
C ILE A 132 -12.07 -7.02 6.07
N ILE A 133 -11.52 -6.23 6.99
CA ILE A 133 -10.25 -6.55 7.68
C ILE A 133 -10.36 -7.85 8.47
N ASP A 134 -11.44 -8.04 9.23
CA ASP A 134 -11.68 -9.24 10.03
C ASP A 134 -11.84 -10.48 9.13
N LEU A 135 -12.61 -10.34 8.05
CA LEU A 135 -12.79 -11.40 7.06
C LEU A 135 -11.44 -11.82 6.47
N ILE A 136 -10.66 -10.87 5.94
CA ILE A 136 -9.36 -11.16 5.31
C ILE A 136 -8.35 -11.68 6.33
N GLY A 137 -8.36 -11.15 7.56
CA GLY A 137 -7.48 -11.59 8.64
C GLY A 137 -7.71 -13.04 9.09
N MET A 138 -8.91 -13.59 8.83
CA MET A 138 -9.25 -14.98 9.10
C MET A 138 -9.00 -15.91 7.90
N GLN A 139 -8.69 -15.37 6.72
CA GLN A 139 -8.52 -16.17 5.51
C GLN A 139 -7.23 -17.02 5.56
N PRO A 140 -7.29 -18.26 5.05
CA PRO A 140 -6.09 -19.00 4.67
C PRO A 140 -5.23 -18.23 3.67
N LEU A 141 -3.92 -18.52 3.63
CA LEU A 141 -2.92 -17.80 2.82
C LEU A 141 -3.29 -17.74 1.33
N ASN A 142 -3.83 -18.83 0.78
CA ASN A 142 -4.27 -18.92 -0.62
C ASN A 142 -5.50 -18.05 -0.91
N GLU A 143 -6.44 -17.97 0.02
CA GLU A 143 -7.63 -17.12 -0.12
C GLU A 143 -7.26 -15.64 -0.01
N MET A 144 -6.41 -15.30 0.97
CA MET A 144 -5.87 -13.95 1.13
C MET A 144 -5.13 -13.49 -0.13
N ALA A 145 -4.32 -14.37 -0.73
CA ALA A 145 -3.63 -14.11 -1.98
C ALA A 145 -4.61 -13.86 -3.14
N SER A 146 -5.69 -14.64 -3.24
CA SER A 146 -6.75 -14.44 -4.24
C SER A 146 -7.48 -13.12 -4.05
N THR A 147 -7.76 -12.72 -2.80
CA THR A 147 -8.37 -11.43 -2.47
C THR A 147 -7.46 -10.27 -2.90
N ALA A 148 -6.16 -10.34 -2.58
CA ALA A 148 -5.18 -9.34 -2.98
C ALA A 148 -5.09 -9.20 -4.50
N LYS A 149 -5.09 -10.32 -5.24
CA LYS A 149 -5.13 -10.33 -6.71
C LYS A 149 -6.36 -9.60 -7.25
N THR A 150 -7.52 -9.93 -6.69
CA THR A 150 -8.81 -9.37 -7.10
C THR A 150 -8.83 -7.84 -6.98
N PHE A 151 -8.27 -7.28 -5.90
CA PHE A 151 -8.16 -5.82 -5.74
C PHE A 151 -7.36 -5.15 -6.87
N ILE A 152 -6.25 -5.75 -7.29
CA ILE A 152 -5.44 -5.21 -8.39
C ILE A 152 -6.13 -5.39 -9.75
N GLU A 153 -6.82 -6.51 -9.95
CA GLU A 153 -7.59 -6.78 -11.16
C GLU A 153 -8.76 -5.80 -11.31
N LEU A 154 -9.49 -5.48 -10.23
CA LEU A 154 -10.57 -4.48 -10.23
C LEU A 154 -10.06 -3.08 -10.58
N THR A 155 -8.87 -2.72 -10.09
CA THR A 155 -8.20 -1.46 -10.44
C THR A 155 -7.93 -1.38 -11.94
N SER A 156 -7.34 -2.44 -12.50
CA SER A 156 -7.04 -2.53 -13.92
C SER A 156 -8.32 -2.51 -14.77
N PHE A 157 -9.37 -3.20 -14.31
CA PHE A 157 -10.66 -3.25 -14.97
C PHE A 157 -11.35 -1.89 -15.02
N LYS A 158 -11.42 -1.14 -13.90
CA LYS A 158 -12.02 0.21 -13.87
C LYS A 158 -11.36 1.12 -14.92
N ARG A 159 -10.03 1.09 -15.02
CA ARG A 159 -9.29 1.94 -15.97
C ARG A 159 -9.58 1.64 -17.41
N LYS A 160 -9.67 0.34 -17.76
CA LYS A 160 -10.04 -0.11 -19.10
C LYS A 160 -11.40 0.44 -19.53
N ILE A 161 -12.35 0.55 -18.60
CA ILE A 161 -13.68 1.12 -18.87
C ILE A 161 -13.64 2.65 -18.96
N VAL A 162 -12.90 3.30 -18.07
CA VAL A 162 -12.88 4.77 -17.94
C VAL A 162 -11.94 5.44 -18.97
N ASN A 163 -11.29 4.66 -19.84
CA ASN A 163 -10.46 5.13 -20.96
C ASN A 163 -9.33 6.09 -20.53
N THR A 164 -8.80 5.88 -19.32
CA THR A 164 -7.64 6.61 -18.79
C THR A 164 -6.36 5.90 -19.25
N LEU A 165 -5.32 6.66 -19.60
CA LEU A 165 -4.02 6.09 -20.02
C LEU A 165 -3.52 5.08 -18.98
N GLU A 166 -3.28 3.84 -19.40
CA GLU A 166 -2.77 2.78 -18.54
C GLU A 166 -1.34 3.11 -18.09
N THR A 167 -1.15 3.49 -16.82
CA THR A 167 0.19 3.58 -16.22
C THR A 167 0.65 2.28 -15.58
N VAL A 168 -0.29 1.34 -15.34
CA VAL A 168 -0.03 -0.06 -14.99
C VAL A 168 -1.07 -0.92 -15.71
N GLY A 169 -0.64 -2.07 -16.21
CA GLY A 169 -1.49 -2.99 -16.94
C GLY A 169 -0.82 -4.34 -17.08
N GLY A 170 -1.62 -5.38 -17.29
CA GLY A 170 -1.15 -6.72 -17.56
C GLY A 170 -1.34 -7.71 -16.39
N PRO A 171 -0.59 -8.81 -16.42
CA PRO A 171 -0.58 -9.84 -15.38
C PRO A 171 -0.45 -9.33 -13.95
N VAL A 172 -1.20 -9.92 -13.01
CA VAL A 172 -0.92 -9.77 -11.58
C VAL A 172 -0.23 -11.05 -11.09
N ASP A 173 0.98 -10.88 -10.54
CA ASP A 173 1.70 -11.92 -9.81
C ASP A 173 1.50 -11.71 -8.30
N VAL A 174 1.39 -12.79 -7.53
CA VAL A 174 1.13 -12.76 -6.10
C VAL A 174 2.18 -13.59 -5.36
N LEU A 175 2.94 -12.92 -4.50
CA LEU A 175 3.89 -13.53 -3.58
C LEU A 175 3.30 -13.54 -2.17
N ALA A 176 3.30 -14.70 -1.53
CA ALA A 176 3.00 -14.86 -0.12
C ALA A 176 4.29 -15.06 0.67
N ILE A 177 4.37 -14.49 1.87
CA ILE A 177 5.52 -14.67 2.77
C ILE A 177 4.98 -15.18 4.10
N SER A 178 5.37 -16.39 4.48
CA SER A 178 5.07 -16.98 5.79
C SER A 178 6.35 -17.14 6.60
N LYS A 179 6.25 -17.16 7.94
CA LYS A 179 7.43 -17.34 8.81
C LYS A 179 8.09 -18.72 8.62
N GLY A 180 7.29 -19.75 8.36
CA GLY A 180 7.75 -21.12 8.24
C GLY A 180 8.36 -21.45 6.87
N GLU A 181 7.82 -20.85 5.81
CA GLU A 181 8.17 -21.26 4.43
C GLU A 181 8.92 -20.17 3.66
N GLY A 182 8.92 -18.94 4.16
CA GLY A 182 9.50 -17.80 3.45
C GLY A 182 8.66 -17.38 2.24
N PRO A 183 9.28 -16.75 1.23
CA PRO A 183 8.57 -16.24 0.05
C PRO A 183 8.17 -17.37 -0.91
N ILE A 184 6.87 -17.48 -1.19
CA ILE A 184 6.27 -18.42 -2.13
C ILE A 184 5.41 -17.66 -3.14
N TRP A 185 5.63 -17.91 -4.43
CA TRP A 185 4.73 -17.41 -5.48
C TRP A 185 3.44 -18.24 -5.50
N ILE A 186 2.33 -17.65 -5.05
CA ILE A 186 1.01 -18.29 -5.08
C ILE A 186 0.40 -18.20 -6.48
N ASP A 187 0.63 -17.07 -7.15
CA ASP A 187 0.29 -16.89 -8.55
C ASP A 187 1.46 -16.18 -9.24
N ARG A 188 1.94 -16.74 -10.34
CA ARG A 188 3.04 -16.16 -11.09
C ARG A 188 2.86 -16.48 -12.54
N LYS A 189 2.89 -15.46 -13.39
CA LYS A 189 2.90 -15.69 -14.82
C LYS A 189 4.25 -16.16 -15.28
N TYR A 190 4.20 -17.28 -15.99
CA TYR A 190 5.29 -17.75 -16.82
C TYR A 190 5.10 -17.16 -18.22
N TYR A 191 6.22 -16.85 -18.89
CA TYR A 191 6.20 -16.36 -20.28
C TYR A 191 5.40 -17.30 -21.20
N PHE A 192 5.47 -18.61 -20.96
CA PHE A 192 4.53 -19.60 -21.48
C PHE A 192 4.46 -20.82 -20.56
N ASP A 193 3.38 -21.58 -20.69
CA ASP A 193 3.18 -22.87 -20.05
C ASP A 193 3.90 -23.95 -20.87
N ILE A 194 4.90 -24.62 -20.29
CA ILE A 194 5.71 -25.60 -21.00
C ILE A 194 4.89 -26.80 -21.48
N ASP A 195 3.83 -27.17 -20.76
CA ASP A 195 2.97 -28.29 -21.12
C ASP A 195 2.03 -27.96 -22.28
N LYS A 196 1.77 -26.66 -22.50
CA LYS A 196 1.04 -26.16 -23.69
C LYS A 196 1.93 -25.90 -24.90
N ASN A 197 3.25 -26.03 -24.76
CA ASN A 197 4.24 -25.72 -25.80
C ASN A 197 5.16 -26.92 -26.04
N LEU A 198 4.58 -28.06 -26.40
CA LEU A 198 5.27 -29.34 -26.61
C LEU A 198 6.50 -29.22 -27.53
N ASP A 199 6.41 -28.47 -28.63
CA ASP A 199 7.53 -28.28 -29.55
C ASP A 199 8.74 -27.59 -28.90
N TYR A 200 8.50 -26.66 -27.97
CA TYR A 200 9.58 -26.03 -27.21
C TYR A 200 10.25 -27.04 -26.29
N ARG A 201 9.47 -27.87 -25.58
CA ARG A 201 9.97 -28.90 -24.68
C ARG A 201 10.82 -29.93 -25.44
N MET A 202 10.32 -30.40 -26.58
CA MET A 202 11.01 -31.39 -27.42
C MET A 202 12.36 -30.89 -27.96
N ARG A 203 12.51 -29.59 -28.27
CA ARG A 203 13.80 -29.00 -28.70
C ARG A 203 14.83 -28.82 -27.59
N LYS A 204 14.42 -28.88 -26.32
CA LYS A 204 15.30 -28.69 -25.15
C LYS A 204 15.71 -30.01 -24.49
N GLU A 205 14.95 -31.07 -24.74
CA GLU A 205 15.23 -32.44 -24.27
C GLU A 205 16.06 -33.26 -25.27
N SER A 206 16.24 -32.77 -26.51
CA SER A 206 17.14 -33.31 -27.54
C SER A 206 18.57 -32.78 -27.42
#